data_AF-A0A1X9T140-F1
#
_entry.id   AF-A0A1X9T140-F1
#
_cell.length_a   1.000
_cell.length_b   1.000
_cell.length_c   1.000
_cell.angle_alpha   90.00
_cell.angle_beta   90.00
_cell.angle_gamma   90.00
#
_symmetry.space_group_name_H-M   'P 1'
#
loop_
_entity.id
_entity.type
_entity.pdbx_description
1 polymer ?
#
loop_
_entity_poly.entity_id
_entity_poly.type
_entity_poly.pdbx_seq_one_letter_code
_entity_poly.pdbx_strand_id
1 'polypeptide(L)'
;MKIVKIDRDGIYFDNGSKISSYWKQDCCEYNYAEFEYLKDDKICLNTDFEEPLIFEEVGYGFKFGNKPLNMFYVPCYSEQNGKYTSKVDIYYNDEIVLEAVEAELDFKRKKYIVNMNF
;
A
#
# COMPACT_ATOMS: atom_id res chain seq x y z
N MET A 1 -2.39 -13.26 -14.29
CA MET A 1 -3.51 -12.86 -13.40
C MET A 1 -3.73 -11.37 -13.54
N LYS A 2 -4.97 -10.93 -13.39
CA LYS A 2 -5.38 -9.52 -13.55
C LYS A 2 -5.95 -8.97 -12.26
N ILE A 3 -5.73 -7.69 -12.02
CA ILE A 3 -6.40 -6.98 -10.93
C ILE A 3 -7.89 -6.85 -11.28
N VAL A 4 -8.76 -7.31 -10.37
CA VAL A 4 -10.22 -7.21 -10.50
C VAL A 4 -10.85 -6.23 -9.53
N LYS A 5 -10.14 -5.91 -8.44
CA LYS A 5 -10.59 -4.95 -7.42
C LYS A 5 -9.39 -4.33 -6.72
N ILE A 6 -9.51 -3.04 -6.42
CA ILE A 6 -8.66 -2.32 -5.48
C ILE A 6 -9.59 -1.63 -4.49
N ASP A 7 -9.35 -1.80 -3.21
CA ASP A 7 -10.00 -1.05 -2.13
C ASP A 7 -8.98 -0.74 -1.03
N ARG A 8 -9.45 -0.17 0.08
CA ARG A 8 -8.61 0.19 1.23
C ARG A 8 -7.92 -1.00 1.88
N ASP A 9 -8.43 -2.22 1.70
CA ASP A 9 -7.94 -3.42 2.36
C ASP A 9 -6.96 -4.22 1.49
N GLY A 10 -6.86 -3.92 0.19
CA GLY A 10 -5.91 -4.58 -0.69
C GLY A 10 -6.16 -4.49 -2.18
N ILE A 11 -5.36 -5.28 -2.90
CA ILE A 11 -5.44 -5.54 -4.34
C ILE A 11 -5.84 -7.00 -4.53
N TYR A 12 -6.88 -7.23 -5.32
CA TYR A 12 -7.46 -8.56 -5.54
C TYR A 12 -7.31 -8.95 -7.00
N PHE A 13 -6.87 -10.19 -7.22
CA PHE A 13 -6.63 -10.73 -8.55
C PHE A 13 -7.74 -11.71 -8.97
N ASP A 14 -7.92 -11.88 -10.28
CA ASP A 14 -8.91 -12.79 -10.89
C ASP A 14 -8.73 -14.27 -10.54
N ASN A 15 -7.51 -14.67 -10.16
CA ASN A 15 -7.20 -16.02 -9.69
C ASN A 15 -7.49 -16.25 -8.19
N GLY A 16 -8.02 -15.24 -7.49
CA GLY A 16 -8.29 -15.30 -6.06
C GLY A 16 -7.14 -14.85 -5.16
N SER A 17 -5.96 -14.54 -5.72
CA SER A 17 -4.85 -14.00 -4.95
C SER A 17 -5.12 -12.59 -4.41
N LYS A 18 -4.45 -12.23 -3.31
CA LYS A 18 -4.62 -10.94 -2.64
C LYS A 18 -3.29 -10.37 -2.14
N ILE A 19 -3.06 -9.08 -2.39
CA ILE A 19 -2.07 -8.28 -1.66
C ILE A 19 -2.81 -7.49 -0.57
N SER A 20 -2.32 -7.52 0.66
CA SER A 20 -2.88 -6.75 1.77
C SER A 20 -1.80 -6.24 2.71
N SER A 21 -2.19 -5.44 3.69
CA SER A 21 -1.27 -4.91 4.68
C SER A 21 -1.84 -5.03 6.09
N TYR A 22 -0.97 -5.26 7.06
CA TYR A 22 -1.34 -5.27 8.47
C TYR A 22 -0.40 -4.36 9.26
N TRP A 23 -0.98 -3.64 10.23
CA TRP A 23 -0.21 -3.03 11.28
C TRP A 23 -0.82 -3.46 12.61
N LYS A 24 0.04 -3.83 13.56
CA LYS A 24 -0.39 -4.10 14.93
C LYS A 24 -0.60 -2.77 15.64
N GLN A 25 -1.84 -2.32 15.71
CA GLN A 25 -2.20 -1.10 16.41
C GLN A 25 -1.94 -1.22 17.92
N ASP A 26 -1.17 -0.29 18.48
CA ASP A 26 -0.95 -0.14 19.93
C ASP A 26 -1.87 0.95 20.50
N CYS A 27 -1.78 2.21 20.05
CA CYS A 27 -2.83 3.22 20.24
C CYS A 27 -2.64 4.45 19.39
N CYS A 28 -3.74 4.81 18.71
CA CYS A 28 -3.93 6.16 18.21
C CYS A 28 -3.00 6.52 17.02
N GLU A 29 -2.24 5.54 16.53
CA GLU A 29 -1.67 5.47 15.18
C GLU A 29 -2.50 4.60 14.25
N TYR A 30 -2.49 4.97 12.98
CA TYR A 30 -3.02 4.19 11.86
C TYR A 30 -1.96 4.16 10.77
N ASN A 31 -1.31 3.00 10.59
CA ASN A 31 -0.30 2.79 9.55
C ASN A 31 -0.88 1.89 8.48
N TYR A 32 -0.79 2.28 7.21
CA TYR A 32 -1.47 1.55 6.16
C TYR A 32 -0.77 1.70 4.81
N ALA A 33 -0.93 0.70 3.94
CA ALA A 33 -0.61 0.83 2.52
C ALA A 33 -1.80 1.49 1.79
N GLU A 34 -1.57 2.57 1.06
CA GLU A 34 -2.61 3.31 0.33
C GLU A 34 -2.84 2.64 -1.04
N PHE A 35 -3.45 1.45 -1.04
CA PHE A 35 -3.71 0.67 -2.26
C PHE A 35 -4.56 1.44 -3.28
N GLU A 36 -5.52 2.24 -2.83
CA GLU A 36 -6.36 3.08 -3.69
C GLU A 36 -5.56 4.10 -4.50
N TYR A 37 -4.27 4.34 -4.18
CA TYR A 37 -3.34 5.11 -5.02
C TYR A 37 -3.27 4.58 -6.46
N LEU A 38 -3.46 3.27 -6.67
CA LEU A 38 -3.40 2.63 -7.98
C LEU A 38 -4.75 2.52 -8.70
N LYS A 39 -5.86 2.98 -8.10
CA LYS A 39 -7.21 2.80 -8.68
C LYS A 39 -7.41 3.49 -10.04
N ASP A 40 -6.58 4.48 -10.35
CA ASP A 40 -6.62 5.24 -11.60
C ASP A 40 -5.39 4.96 -12.50
N ASP A 41 -4.48 4.08 -12.08
CA ASP A 41 -3.32 3.67 -12.89
C ASP A 41 -3.73 2.66 -13.95
N LYS A 42 -4.05 3.17 -15.14
CA LYS A 42 -4.47 2.35 -16.29
C LYS A 42 -3.43 1.35 -16.76
N ILE A 43 -2.14 1.57 -16.51
CA ILE A 43 -1.10 0.61 -16.90
C ILE A 43 -1.15 -0.57 -15.94
N CYS A 44 -1.18 -0.29 -14.62
CA CYS A 44 -1.33 -1.30 -13.58
C CYS A 44 -2.59 -2.15 -13.78
N LEU A 45 -3.75 -1.50 -13.94
CA LEU A 45 -5.04 -2.18 -14.06
C LEU A 45 -5.19 -3.06 -15.30
N ASN A 46 -4.46 -2.75 -16.38
CA ASN A 46 -4.48 -3.55 -17.63
C ASN A 46 -3.32 -4.53 -17.75
N THR A 47 -2.45 -4.61 -16.74
CA THR A 47 -1.31 -5.54 -16.76
C THR A 47 -1.79 -6.97 -16.49
N ASP A 48 -1.30 -7.89 -17.32
CA ASP A 48 -1.34 -9.32 -17.07
C ASP A 48 -0.10 -9.72 -16.25
N PHE A 49 -0.28 -9.96 -14.96
CA PHE A 49 0.80 -10.33 -14.04
C PHE A 49 1.11 -11.83 -14.11
N GLU A 50 2.38 -12.19 -14.00
CA GLU A 50 2.85 -13.58 -13.93
C GLU A 50 3.22 -13.97 -12.50
N GLU A 51 3.04 -15.24 -12.16
CA GLU A 51 3.55 -15.79 -10.90
C GLU A 51 4.98 -16.35 -11.09
N PRO A 52 5.89 -16.17 -10.12
CA PRO A 52 5.70 -15.46 -8.86
C PRO A 52 5.73 -13.93 -9.02
N LEU A 53 4.92 -13.22 -8.22
CA LEU A 53 5.10 -11.78 -8.03
C LEU A 53 6.39 -11.47 -7.28
N ILE A 54 7.02 -10.36 -7.64
CA ILE A 54 8.18 -9.80 -6.95
C ILE A 54 7.70 -8.64 -6.09
N PHE A 55 8.22 -8.55 -4.86
CA PHE A 55 7.97 -7.46 -3.92
C PHE A 55 9.29 -6.80 -3.53
N GLU A 56 9.32 -5.47 -3.51
CA GLU A 56 10.51 -4.70 -3.15
C GLU A 56 10.12 -3.51 -2.29
N GLU A 57 10.74 -3.38 -1.11
CA GLU A 57 10.65 -2.15 -0.33
C GLU A 57 11.36 -1.01 -1.06
N VAL A 58 10.69 0.16 -1.19
CA VAL A 58 11.24 1.34 -1.85
C VAL A 58 10.77 2.60 -1.15
N GLY A 59 11.64 3.22 -0.35
CA GLY A 59 11.31 4.46 0.35
C GLY A 59 10.19 4.24 1.37
N TYR A 60 9.17 5.10 1.34
CA TYR A 60 8.00 5.00 2.22
C TYR A 60 6.87 4.18 1.58
N GLY A 61 7.17 2.94 1.23
CA GLY A 61 6.26 2.07 0.50
C GLY A 61 6.98 0.89 -0.15
N PHE A 62 6.28 0.24 -1.08
CA PHE A 62 6.81 -0.92 -1.76
C PHE A 62 6.40 -0.94 -3.23
N LYS A 63 7.07 -1.78 -4.02
CA LYS A 63 6.67 -2.13 -5.37
C LYS A 63 6.27 -3.59 -5.44
N PHE A 64 5.31 -3.90 -6.30
CA PHE A 64 4.97 -5.29 -6.66
C PHE A 64 4.84 -5.45 -8.17
N GLY A 65 5.01 -6.68 -8.67
CA GLY A 65 4.74 -7.02 -10.07
C GLY A 65 5.76 -7.99 -10.64
N ASN A 66 6.11 -7.82 -11.91
CA ASN A 66 7.10 -8.64 -12.60
C ASN A 66 8.32 -7.79 -12.99
N LYS A 67 9.52 -8.41 -13.03
CA LYS A 67 10.73 -7.74 -13.53
C LYS A 67 10.96 -8.05 -14.99
N PRO A 68 11.66 -7.17 -15.73
CA PRO A 68 12.13 -5.84 -15.33
C PRO A 68 11.09 -4.73 -15.56
N LEU A 69 9.96 -5.05 -16.21
CA LEU A 69 8.87 -4.13 -16.56
C LEU A 69 7.61 -4.52 -15.80
N ASN A 70 6.76 -3.55 -15.45
CA ASN A 70 5.51 -3.74 -14.71
C ASN A 70 5.69 -3.98 -13.21
N MET A 71 6.55 -3.16 -12.59
CA MET A 71 6.62 -2.99 -11.13
C MET A 71 5.87 -1.71 -10.73
N PHE A 72 4.84 -1.82 -9.90
CA PHE A 72 3.97 -0.70 -9.51
C PHE A 72 4.15 -0.35 -8.05
N TYR A 73 4.18 0.96 -7.76
CA TYR A 73 4.46 1.48 -6.42
C TYR A 73 3.17 1.68 -5.61
N VAL A 74 3.22 1.27 -4.35
CA VAL A 74 2.19 1.52 -3.34
C VAL A 74 2.84 2.29 -2.19
N PRO A 75 2.43 3.55 -1.93
CA PRO A 75 2.91 4.29 -0.78
C PRO A 75 2.31 3.74 0.52
N CYS A 76 3.10 3.83 1.59
CA CYS A 76 2.67 3.56 2.95
C CYS A 76 2.60 4.89 3.73
N TYR A 77 1.51 5.08 4.49
CA TYR A 77 1.28 6.27 5.30
C TYR A 77 1.05 5.94 6.77
N SER A 78 1.37 6.91 7.61
CA SER A 78 1.19 6.86 9.06
C SER A 78 0.41 8.09 9.53
N GLU A 79 -0.83 7.89 9.97
CA GLU A 79 -1.66 8.93 10.59
C GLU A 79 -1.42 8.92 12.11
N GLN A 80 -0.50 9.77 12.58
CA GLN A 80 -0.18 9.92 14.00
C GLN A 80 0.44 11.30 14.31
N ASN A 81 0.84 11.52 15.58
CA ASN A 81 1.57 12.71 16.03
C ASN A 81 3.10 12.53 16.09
N GLY A 82 3.65 11.44 15.55
CA GLY A 82 5.09 11.18 15.40
C GLY A 82 5.77 10.52 16.60
N LYS A 83 5.02 9.86 17.49
CA LYS A 83 5.55 9.21 18.70
C LYS A 83 5.68 7.68 18.59
N TYR A 84 4.99 7.05 17.64
CA TYR A 84 4.90 5.60 17.48
C TYR A 84 5.56 5.11 16.18
N THR A 85 5.68 3.79 16.03
CA THR A 85 6.20 3.19 14.81
C THR A 85 5.36 3.60 13.60
N SER A 86 6.02 3.83 12.48
CA SER A 86 5.43 4.15 11.18
C SER A 86 5.71 3.01 10.22
N LYS A 87 5.42 1.78 10.62
CA LYS A 87 5.75 0.57 9.85
C LYS A 87 4.50 -0.27 9.59
N VAL A 88 4.52 -0.98 8.46
CA VAL A 88 3.44 -1.85 7.99
C VAL A 88 4.03 -3.14 7.42
N ASP A 89 3.41 -4.27 7.73
CA ASP A 89 3.75 -5.56 7.11
C ASP A 89 2.90 -5.78 5.86
N ILE A 90 3.52 -6.29 4.79
CA ILE A 90 2.87 -6.54 3.50
C ILE A 90 2.70 -8.05 3.31
N TYR A 91 1.50 -8.44 2.91
CA TYR A 91 1.09 -9.84 2.75
C TYR A 91 0.70 -10.14 1.31
N TYR A 92 1.06 -11.34 0.85
CA TYR A 92 0.53 -11.98 -0.34
C TYR A 92 -0.09 -13.32 0.07
N ASN A 93 -1.40 -13.49 -0.13
CA ASN A 93 -2.14 -14.71 0.26
C ASN A 93 -1.91 -15.12 1.72
N ASP A 94 -2.00 -14.15 2.63
CA ASP A 94 -1.78 -14.31 4.08
C ASP A 94 -0.34 -14.69 4.49
N GLU A 95 0.59 -14.78 3.54
CA GLU A 95 2.02 -14.92 3.79
C GLU A 95 2.71 -13.54 3.78
N ILE A 96 3.58 -13.29 4.75
CA ILE A 96 4.37 -12.05 4.79
C ILE A 96 5.38 -12.08 3.65
N VAL A 97 5.35 -11.05 2.80
CA VAL A 97 6.30 -10.86 1.70
C VAL A 97 7.28 -9.72 1.95
N LEU A 98 6.90 -8.73 2.79
CA LEU A 98 7.79 -7.68 3.30
C LEU A 98 7.41 -7.39 4.76
N GLU A 99 8.40 -7.41 5.64
CA GLU A 99 8.25 -7.03 7.05
C GLU A 99 8.59 -5.56 7.22
N ALA A 100 7.83 -4.86 8.07
CA ALA A 100 8.22 -3.59 8.67
C ALA A 100 8.54 -2.44 7.68
N VAL A 101 7.82 -2.38 6.54
CA VAL A 101 7.94 -1.33 5.50
C VAL A 101 7.67 0.03 6.11
N GLU A 102 8.60 0.97 5.93
CA GLU A 102 8.45 2.33 6.46
C GLU A 102 7.30 3.09 5.78
N ALA A 103 6.60 3.91 6.57
CA ALA A 103 5.46 4.71 6.16
C ALA A 103 5.73 6.21 6.39
N GLU A 104 5.33 7.04 5.44
CA GLU A 104 5.47 8.50 5.55
C GLU A 104 4.43 9.05 6.52
N LEU A 105 4.82 9.98 7.39
CA LEU A 105 3.86 10.71 8.23
C LEU A 105 2.94 11.56 7.36
N ASP A 106 1.64 11.26 7.34
CA ASP A 106 0.66 12.05 6.58
C ASP A 106 0.27 13.32 7.35
N PHE A 107 1.18 14.30 7.35
CA PHE A 107 0.88 15.66 7.80
C PHE A 107 -0.02 16.43 6.80
N LYS A 108 -0.18 15.93 5.57
CA LYS A 108 -0.76 16.68 4.44
C LYS A 108 -2.28 16.62 4.41
N ARG A 109 -2.93 15.52 4.83
CA ARG A 109 -4.40 15.48 5.00
C ARG A 109 -4.93 16.46 6.04
N LYS A 110 -4.16 16.79 7.10
CA LYS A 110 -4.56 17.80 8.09
C LYS A 110 -4.57 19.23 7.55
N LYS A 111 -3.84 19.54 6.47
CA LYS A 111 -3.74 20.92 5.95
C LYS A 111 -4.95 21.35 5.12
N TYR A 112 -5.71 20.41 4.57
CA TYR A 112 -6.93 20.70 3.80
C TYR A 112 -8.20 20.86 4.64
N ILE A 113 -8.15 20.55 5.94
CA ILE A 113 -9.29 20.74 6.86
C ILE A 113 -9.25 22.12 7.55
N VAL A 114 -8.12 22.84 7.55
CA VAL A 114 -7.95 24.09 8.31
C VAL A 114 -8.13 25.37 7.46
N ASN A 115 -8.41 25.27 6.16
CA ASN A 115 -8.62 26.45 5.30
C ASN A 115 -10.07 26.60 4.80
N MET A 116 -11.02 26.58 5.73
CA MET A 116 -12.29 27.29 5.55
C MET A 116 -12.64 28.02 6.85
N ASN A 117 -12.28 29.30 6.90
CA ASN A 117 -13.04 30.42 7.47
C ASN A 117 -12.10 31.59 7.80
N PHE A 118 -12.08 32.59 6.91
CA PHE A 118 -12.02 34.00 7.28
C PHE A 118 -12.96 34.77 6.35
#